data_AF-A0A953RD54-F1
#
_entry.id   AF-A0A953RD54-F1
#
_cell.length_a   1.000
_cell.length_b   1.000
_cell.length_c   1.000
_cell.angle_alpha   90.00
_cell.angle_beta   90.00
_cell.angle_gamma   90.00
#
_symmetry.space_group_name_H-M   'P 1'
#
loop_
_entity.id
_entity.type
_entity.pdbx_description
1 polymer ?
#
loop_
_entity_poly.entity_id
_entity_poly.type
_entity_poly.pdbx_seq_one_letter_code
_entity_poly.pdbx_strand_id
1 'polypeptide(L)'
;MGEAINERAAPPFLHQLQHQRSAPSVLWEPGGRRVDHHQTGTYKIARELQVEDIQVPSFLENLPDVRKEFAQYCNSTQRLDVSIGKVLDVLRASPEADNTIVVFTSDHGMPFPFSKATVYRNGTLTPALISWPSMGKPNSPAISISCPPCLT
;
A
#
# COMPACT_ATOMS: atom_id res chain seq x y z
N MET A 1 -12.93 34.06 42.63
CA MET A 1 -14.37 33.79 42.49
C MET A 1 -14.77 34.24 41.09
N GLY A 2 -15.14 33.30 40.20
CA GLY A 2 -15.56 33.52 38.79
C GLY A 2 -14.38 33.76 37.82
N GLU A 3 -13.86 32.76 37.12
CA GLU A 3 -14.34 32.20 35.82
C GLU A 3 -14.49 33.23 34.70
N ALA A 4 -13.51 33.23 33.79
CA ALA A 4 -13.65 33.67 32.42
C ALA A 4 -13.16 32.53 31.52
N ILE A 5 -14.12 31.81 30.94
CA ILE A 5 -13.92 30.87 29.84
C ILE A 5 -13.34 31.63 28.64
N ASN A 6 -12.05 31.41 28.34
CA ASN A 6 -11.41 31.96 27.16
C ASN A 6 -11.78 31.09 25.96
N GLU A 7 -12.83 31.48 25.24
CA GLU A 7 -13.13 30.96 23.90
C GLU A 7 -12.02 31.37 22.92
N ARG A 8 -10.97 30.55 22.85
CA ARG A 8 -10.17 30.40 21.63
C ARG A 8 -10.26 28.96 21.22
N ALA A 9 -11.38 28.65 20.56
CA ALA A 9 -11.54 27.43 19.79
C ALA A 9 -10.30 27.27 18.89
N ALA A 10 -9.58 26.17 19.07
CA ALA A 10 -8.54 25.75 18.15
C ALA A 10 -9.15 25.70 16.74
N PRO A 11 -8.45 26.22 15.71
CA PRO A 11 -8.99 26.23 14.36
C PRO A 11 -9.26 24.78 13.90
N PRO A 12 -10.32 24.54 13.11
CA PRO A 12 -10.64 23.22 12.60
C PRO A 12 -9.44 22.64 11.85
N PHE A 13 -9.17 21.37 12.11
CA PHE A 13 -8.08 20.51 11.63
C PHE A 13 -7.69 20.66 10.14
N LEU A 14 -8.58 21.21 9.31
CA LEU A 14 -8.35 21.44 7.87
C LEU A 14 -7.37 22.60 7.53
N HIS A 15 -7.06 23.53 8.44
CA HIS A 15 -6.21 24.69 8.11
C HIS A 15 -4.70 24.46 8.34
N GLN A 16 -4.30 23.38 9.03
CA GLN A 16 -2.87 23.14 9.34
C GLN A 16 -2.10 22.39 8.24
N LEU A 17 -2.78 21.84 7.24
CA LEU A 17 -2.14 21.12 6.13
C LEU A 17 -1.44 22.03 5.11
N GLN A 18 -1.66 23.35 5.15
CA GLN A 18 -1.07 24.28 4.16
C GLN A 18 0.34 24.78 4.52
N HIS A 19 0.81 24.60 5.76
CA HIS A 19 2.08 25.17 6.23
C HIS A 19 3.28 24.21 6.31
N GLN A 20 3.11 22.91 6.05
CA GLN A 20 4.26 21.99 5.92
C GLN A 20 4.84 22.02 4.49
N ARG A 21 5.51 23.13 4.17
CA ARG A 21 6.15 23.40 2.86
C ARG A 21 7.54 22.79 2.66
N SER A 22 7.87 21.66 3.30
CA SER A 22 9.22 21.08 3.16
C SER A 22 9.30 19.55 3.01
N ALA A 23 8.19 18.84 2.83
CA ALA A 23 8.24 17.48 2.30
C ALA A 23 8.06 17.54 0.77
N PRO A 24 8.91 16.91 -0.05
CA PRO A 24 8.68 16.87 -1.49
C PRO A 24 7.30 16.27 -1.72
N SER A 25 6.44 17.03 -2.40
CA SER A 25 5.04 16.72 -2.64
C SER A 25 4.88 15.34 -3.28
N VAL A 26 4.48 14.35 -2.49
CA VAL A 26 3.97 13.05 -2.98
C VAL A 26 2.51 13.23 -3.42
N LEU A 27 2.24 14.30 -4.16
CA LEU A 27 0.92 14.61 -4.68
C LEU A 27 1.13 15.05 -6.13
N TRP A 28 0.90 14.10 -7.04
CA TRP A 28 0.63 14.27 -8.47
C TRP A 28 1.30 15.47 -9.17
N GLU A 29 2.42 15.21 -9.88
CA GLU A 29 2.95 16.15 -10.87
C GLU A 29 2.23 15.97 -12.22
N PRO A 30 1.80 17.05 -12.91
CA PRO A 30 1.07 17.01 -14.18
C PRO A 30 1.94 16.64 -15.40
N GLY A 31 2.92 15.78 -15.20
CA GLY A 31 3.83 15.28 -16.24
C GLY A 31 4.20 13.81 -16.04
N GLY A 32 3.46 13.08 -15.18
CA GLY A 32 3.57 11.64 -14.97
C GLY A 32 4.98 11.12 -15.19
N ARG A 33 5.91 11.42 -14.26
CA ARG A 33 7.24 10.79 -14.27
C ARG A 33 7.02 9.32 -14.58
N ARG A 34 7.59 8.83 -15.70
CA ARG A 34 7.55 7.40 -16.08
C ARG A 34 7.73 6.63 -14.78
N VAL A 35 6.72 5.83 -14.40
CA VAL A 35 6.86 4.94 -13.24
C VAL A 35 8.16 4.22 -13.48
N ASP A 36 9.14 4.42 -12.58
CA ASP A 36 10.50 3.98 -12.86
C ASP A 36 10.54 2.45 -12.88
N HIS A 37 10.33 1.88 -14.06
CA HIS A 37 10.42 0.47 -14.34
C HIS A 37 11.88 0.00 -14.41
N HIS A 38 12.85 0.92 -14.43
CA HIS A 38 14.27 0.62 -14.45
C HIS A 38 14.89 0.56 -13.04
N GLN A 39 14.07 0.70 -12.00
CA GLN A 39 14.48 0.59 -10.59
C GLN A 39 15.60 1.57 -10.18
N THR A 40 15.74 2.69 -10.89
CA THR A 40 16.78 3.70 -10.64
C THR A 40 16.38 4.75 -9.60
N GLY A 41 15.11 4.78 -9.21
CA GLY A 41 14.51 5.79 -8.36
C GLY A 41 14.29 5.33 -6.92
N THR A 42 13.63 6.20 -6.16
CA THR A 42 13.44 6.00 -4.72
C THR A 42 12.70 4.68 -4.42
N TYR A 43 11.78 4.24 -5.28
CA TYR A 43 10.93 3.05 -5.08
C TYR A 43 11.53 1.76 -5.66
N LYS A 44 12.87 1.65 -5.64
CA LYS A 44 13.60 0.46 -6.04
C LYS A 44 13.16 -0.75 -5.21
N ILE A 45 12.86 -1.86 -5.89
CA ILE A 45 12.57 -3.14 -5.24
C ILE A 45 13.87 -3.90 -4.97
N ALA A 46 13.89 -4.73 -3.95
CA ALA A 46 15.10 -5.45 -3.55
C ALA A 46 15.57 -6.44 -4.63
N ARG A 47 14.61 -7.12 -5.29
CA ARG A 47 14.86 -8.08 -6.35
C ARG A 47 13.72 -8.06 -7.36
N GLU A 48 14.08 -8.03 -8.64
CA GLU A 48 13.11 -8.25 -9.70
C GLU A 48 12.81 -9.75 -9.87
N LEU A 49 11.54 -10.12 -9.75
CA LEU A 49 11.07 -11.48 -10.00
C LEU A 49 11.06 -11.74 -11.50
N GLN A 50 11.67 -12.86 -11.87
CA GLN A 50 11.64 -13.37 -13.25
C GLN A 50 10.50 -14.38 -13.42
N VAL A 51 10.26 -14.79 -14.65
CA VAL A 51 9.20 -15.74 -15.05
C VAL A 51 9.33 -17.07 -14.31
N GLU A 52 10.56 -17.46 -13.98
CA GLU A 52 10.93 -18.68 -13.27
C GLU A 52 10.62 -18.60 -11.77
N ASP A 53 10.58 -17.39 -11.21
CA ASP A 53 10.28 -17.14 -9.79
C ASP A 53 8.78 -17.16 -9.49
N ILE A 54 7.95 -17.26 -10.54
CA ILE A 54 6.50 -17.11 -10.43
C ILE A 54 5.80 -18.46 -10.46
N GLN A 55 4.91 -18.65 -9.49
CA GLN A 55 3.88 -19.66 -9.55
C GLN A 55 2.56 -19.03 -9.99
N VAL A 56 2.11 -19.42 -11.19
CA VAL A 56 0.84 -18.94 -11.75
C VAL A 56 -0.32 -19.52 -10.91
N PRO A 57 -1.26 -18.70 -10.43
CA PRO A 57 -2.43 -19.18 -9.69
C PRO A 57 -3.21 -20.23 -10.47
N SER A 58 -3.74 -21.24 -9.77
CA SER A 58 -4.41 -22.40 -10.38
C SER A 58 -5.66 -22.07 -11.20
N PHE A 59 -6.23 -20.87 -11.03
CA PHE A 59 -7.38 -20.41 -11.80
C PHE A 59 -6.99 -19.71 -13.12
N LEU A 60 -5.70 -19.49 -13.35
CA LEU A 60 -5.16 -18.96 -14.59
C LEU A 60 -4.47 -20.09 -15.37
N GLU A 61 -4.54 -20.01 -16.70
CA GLU A 61 -3.82 -20.93 -17.55
C GLU A 61 -2.31 -20.66 -17.48
N ASN A 62 -1.52 -21.73 -17.38
CA ASN A 62 -0.07 -21.64 -17.31
C ASN A 62 0.55 -21.46 -18.72
N LEU A 63 0.31 -20.29 -19.32
CA LEU A 63 0.88 -19.88 -20.60
C LEU A 63 2.10 -18.97 -20.38
N PRO A 64 3.09 -18.96 -21.30
CA PRO A 64 4.28 -18.12 -21.18
C PRO A 64 3.96 -16.63 -20.99
N ASP A 65 2.99 -16.11 -21.75
CA ASP A 65 2.60 -14.70 -21.67
C ASP A 65 1.90 -14.36 -20.36
N VAL A 66 1.01 -15.23 -19.87
CA VAL A 66 0.33 -15.06 -18.58
C VAL A 66 1.34 -15.04 -17.44
N ARG A 67 2.34 -15.94 -17.48
CA ARG A 67 3.40 -15.99 -16.47
C ARG A 67 4.25 -14.73 -16.46
N LYS A 68 4.56 -14.18 -17.64
CA LYS A 68 5.29 -12.91 -17.79
C LYS A 68 4.50 -11.73 -17.24
N GLU A 69 3.21 -11.62 -17.57
CA GLU A 69 2.34 -10.57 -17.03
C GLU A 69 2.20 -10.69 -15.51
N PHE A 70 2.07 -11.92 -14.99
CA PHE A 70 1.99 -12.15 -13.56
C PHE A 70 3.30 -11.79 -12.83
N ALA A 71 4.46 -12.06 -13.42
CA ALA A 71 5.74 -11.60 -12.90
C ALA A 71 5.80 -10.07 -12.78
N GLN A 72 5.35 -9.36 -13.82
CA GLN A 72 5.27 -7.91 -13.82
C GLN A 72 4.31 -7.38 -12.76
N TYR A 73 3.16 -8.04 -12.58
CA TYR A 73 2.20 -7.74 -11.52
C TYR A 73 2.82 -7.89 -10.14
N CYS A 74 3.47 -9.02 -9.85
CA CYS A 74 4.17 -9.26 -8.57
C CYS A 74 5.27 -8.23 -8.30
N ASN A 75 6.06 -7.85 -9.31
CA ASN A 75 7.05 -6.78 -9.21
C ASN A 75 6.40 -5.43 -8.92
N SER A 76 5.19 -5.17 -9.43
CA SER A 76 4.43 -3.98 -9.08
C SER A 76 3.96 -3.98 -7.62
N THR A 77 3.54 -5.13 -7.11
CA THR A 77 3.18 -5.30 -5.69
C THR A 77 4.40 -5.09 -4.78
N GLN A 78 5.59 -5.55 -5.18
CA GLN A 78 6.82 -5.25 -4.44
C GLN A 78 7.10 -3.73 -4.35
N ARG A 79 6.86 -2.98 -5.44
CA ARG A 79 7.01 -1.51 -5.42
C ARG A 79 5.99 -0.86 -4.48
N LEU A 80 4.77 -1.38 -4.43
CA LEU A 80 3.75 -0.91 -3.49
C LEU A 80 4.22 -1.12 -2.04
N ASP A 81 4.77 -2.28 -1.70
CA ASP A 81 5.29 -2.58 -0.36
C ASP A 81 6.39 -1.60 0.07
N VAL A 82 7.37 -1.36 -0.80
CA VAL A 82 8.41 -0.34 -0.58
C VAL A 82 7.82 1.06 -0.38
N SER A 83 6.76 1.39 -1.12
CA SER A 83 6.10 2.70 -1.01
C SER A 83 5.37 2.85 0.33
N ILE A 84 4.66 1.80 0.76
CA ILE A 84 3.98 1.76 2.07
C ILE A 84 5.01 1.88 3.20
N GLY A 85 6.11 1.13 3.14
CA GLY A 85 7.18 1.19 4.14
C GLY A 85 7.64 2.62 4.41
N LYS A 86 7.82 3.42 3.35
CA LYS A 86 8.22 4.82 3.47
C LYS A 86 7.17 5.73 4.08
N VAL A 87 5.91 5.55 3.69
CA VAL A 87 4.80 6.30 4.30
C VAL A 87 4.75 5.99 5.79
N LEU A 88 4.94 4.73 6.17
CA LEU A 88 5.01 4.32 7.57
C LEU A 88 6.24 4.88 8.30
N ASP A 89 7.40 4.96 7.65
CA ASP A 89 8.59 5.56 8.26
C ASP A 89 8.39 7.06 8.54
N VAL A 90 7.75 7.79 7.62
CA VAL A 90 7.37 9.19 7.82
C VAL A 90 6.34 9.32 8.94
N LEU A 91 5.34 8.43 9.00
CA LEU A 91 4.35 8.42 10.07
C LEU A 91 5.00 8.15 11.43
N ARG A 92 5.94 7.19 11.53
CA ARG A 92 6.67 6.89 12.78
C ARG A 92 7.54 8.05 13.25
N ALA A 93 8.05 8.87 12.33
CA ALA A 93 8.81 10.08 12.68
C ALA A 93 7.90 11.27 13.06
N SER A 94 6.59 11.17 12.85
CA SER A 94 5.61 12.20 13.18
C SER A 94 5.17 12.12 14.64
N PRO A 95 4.85 13.27 15.29
CA PRO A 95 4.24 13.27 16.62
C PRO A 95 2.87 12.57 16.68
N GLU A 96 2.22 12.36 15.53
CA GLU A 96 0.90 11.71 15.44
C GLU A 96 0.96 10.17 15.34
N ALA A 97 2.15 9.57 15.42
CA ALA A 97 2.33 8.12 15.28
C ALA A 97 1.42 7.33 16.24
N ASP A 98 1.34 7.76 17.51
CA ASP A 98 0.57 7.11 18.57
C ASP A 98 -0.94 7.41 18.52
N ASN A 99 -1.36 8.32 17.64
CA ASN A 99 -2.75 8.76 17.48
C ASN A 99 -3.34 8.38 16.11
N THR A 100 -2.62 7.58 15.32
CA THR A 100 -3.02 7.22 13.95
C THR A 100 -3.42 5.77 13.84
N ILE A 101 -4.59 5.52 13.23
CA ILE A 101 -4.99 4.19 12.78
C ILE A 101 -4.56 4.04 11.31
N VAL A 102 -3.83 2.97 11.01
CA VAL A 102 -3.42 2.62 9.66
C VAL A 102 -4.36 1.54 9.13
N VAL A 103 -5.00 1.82 8.00
CA VAL A 103 -5.83 0.86 7.27
C VAL A 103 -5.24 0.69 5.88
N PHE A 104 -4.97 -0.56 5.50
CA PHE A 104 -4.59 -0.93 4.14
C PHE A 104 -5.63 -1.89 3.58
N THR A 105 -6.13 -1.57 2.39
CA THR A 105 -7.11 -2.41 1.69
C THR A 105 -6.96 -2.27 0.17
N SER A 106 -7.58 -3.17 -0.57
CA SER A 106 -7.79 -3.07 -2.03
C SER A 106 -9.28 -2.94 -2.33
N ASP A 107 -9.61 -2.33 -3.46
CA ASP A 107 -10.98 -2.13 -3.93
C ASP A 107 -11.54 -3.37 -4.64
N HIS A 108 -10.71 -4.09 -5.38
CA HIS A 108 -11.06 -5.36 -6.03
C HIS A 108 -9.83 -6.26 -6.20
N GLY A 109 -10.07 -7.48 -6.73
CA GLY A 109 -9.04 -8.47 -7.04
C GLY A 109 -8.13 -8.08 -8.22
N MET A 110 -7.16 -8.95 -8.51
CA MET A 110 -6.16 -8.72 -9.56
C MET A 110 -6.77 -8.55 -10.96
N PRO A 111 -6.12 -7.83 -11.89
CA PRO A 111 -6.64 -7.54 -13.23
C PRO A 111 -6.44 -8.72 -14.21
N PHE A 112 -6.82 -9.93 -13.81
CA PHE A 112 -6.74 -11.14 -14.62
C PHE A 112 -8.14 -11.73 -14.88
N PRO A 113 -8.30 -12.62 -15.88
CA PRO A 113 -9.53 -13.37 -16.09
C PRO A 113 -9.99 -14.07 -14.80
N PHE A 114 -11.31 -14.16 -14.63
CA PHE A 114 -11.94 -14.75 -13.43
C PHE A 114 -11.63 -14.04 -12.10
N SER A 115 -11.10 -12.81 -12.16
CA SER A 115 -10.82 -11.96 -11.01
C SER A 115 -11.58 -10.64 -11.11
N LYS A 116 -10.92 -9.52 -11.44
CA LYS A 116 -11.57 -8.19 -11.57
C LYS A 116 -12.83 -8.27 -12.44
N ALA A 117 -13.86 -7.52 -12.04
CA ALA A 117 -15.18 -7.48 -12.70
C ALA A 117 -15.98 -8.79 -12.63
N THR A 118 -15.64 -9.70 -11.73
CA THR A 118 -16.43 -10.90 -11.44
C THR A 118 -16.84 -10.94 -9.97
N VAL A 119 -17.89 -11.71 -9.65
CA VAL A 119 -18.29 -12.03 -8.27
C VAL A 119 -17.62 -13.30 -7.74
N TYR A 120 -16.68 -13.86 -8.50
CA TYR A 120 -15.88 -14.99 -8.04
C TYR A 120 -14.97 -14.58 -6.90
N ARG A 121 -14.55 -15.58 -6.12
CA ARG A 121 -13.70 -15.37 -4.94
C ARG A 121 -12.46 -14.53 -5.24
N ASN A 122 -11.84 -14.73 -6.40
CA ASN A 122 -10.62 -14.00 -6.76
C ASN A 122 -10.87 -12.52 -7.09
N GLY A 123 -12.08 -12.16 -7.53
CA GLY A 123 -12.48 -10.78 -7.83
C GLY A 123 -12.93 -9.98 -6.61
N THR A 124 -13.50 -10.66 -5.62
CA THR A 124 -14.10 -10.04 -4.42
C THR A 124 -13.22 -10.15 -3.17
N LEU A 125 -12.29 -11.10 -3.11
CA LEU A 125 -11.37 -11.24 -1.99
C LEU A 125 -10.25 -10.19 -2.10
N THR A 126 -10.29 -9.22 -1.20
CA THR A 126 -9.27 -8.17 -1.09
C THR A 126 -8.51 -8.29 0.24
N PRO A 127 -7.22 -7.91 0.28
CA PRO A 127 -6.50 -7.80 1.54
C PRO A 127 -7.12 -6.67 2.37
N ALA A 128 -7.23 -6.88 3.68
CA ALA A 128 -7.60 -5.85 4.64
C ALA A 128 -6.71 -5.98 5.87
N LEU A 129 -5.88 -4.97 6.12
CA LEU A 129 -5.01 -4.86 7.28
C LEU A 129 -5.37 -3.60 8.04
N ILE A 130 -5.46 -3.73 9.36
CA ILE A 130 -5.73 -2.61 10.26
C ILE A 130 -4.70 -2.69 11.38
N SER A 131 -4.06 -1.57 11.68
CA SER A 131 -3.08 -1.45 12.76
C SER A 131 -3.27 -0.16 13.53
N TRP A 132 -3.21 -0.25 14.86
CA TRP A 132 -3.20 0.91 15.75
C TRP A 132 -2.25 0.67 16.93
N PRO A 133 -1.77 1.73 17.62
CA PRO A 133 -0.64 1.63 18.56
C PRO A 133 -0.87 0.74 19.79
N SER A 134 -2.11 0.61 20.25
CA SER A 134 -2.48 -0.26 21.38
C SER A 134 -2.94 -1.65 20.94
N MET A 135 -2.82 -1.97 19.64
CA MET A 135 -3.14 -3.30 19.13
C MET A 135 -2.11 -4.30 19.67
N GLY A 136 -2.58 -5.24 20.49
CA GLY A 136 -1.76 -6.35 20.97
C GLY A 136 -1.27 -7.25 19.83
N LYS A 137 -0.50 -8.28 20.17
CA LYS A 137 -0.02 -9.24 19.16
C LYS A 137 -1.22 -9.90 18.46
N PRO A 138 -1.21 -9.99 17.12
CA PRO A 138 -2.28 -10.66 16.40
C PRO A 138 -2.30 -12.16 16.76
N ASN A 139 -3.51 -12.72 16.87
CA ASN A 139 -3.72 -14.15 17.14
C ASN A 139 -3.45 -15.05 15.91
N SER A 140 -3.13 -14.43 14.77
CA SER A 140 -2.88 -15.08 13.48
C SER A 140 -1.68 -14.40 12.81
N PRO A 141 -0.84 -15.12 12.03
CA PRO A 141 0.22 -14.47 11.27
C PRO A 141 -0.40 -13.46 10.28
N ALA A 142 0.25 -12.30 10.13
CA ALA A 142 -0.16 -11.29 9.17
C ALA A 142 -0.17 -11.90 7.76
N ILE A 143 -1.28 -11.73 7.02
CA ILE A 143 -1.34 -12.10 5.62
C ILE A 143 -0.43 -11.14 4.87
N SER A 144 0.71 -11.62 4.40
CA SER A 144 1.58 -10.82 3.54
C SER A 144 0.82 -10.44 2.27
N ILE A 145 0.84 -9.16 1.91
CA ILE A 145 0.27 -8.65 0.66
C ILE A 145 1.06 -9.16 -0.55
N SER A 146 2.28 -9.66 -0.32
CA SER A 146 3.03 -10.36 -1.35
C SER A 146 2.24 -11.60 -1.80
N CYS A 147 1.92 -11.63 -3.08
CA CYS A 147 1.37 -12.77 -3.82
C CYS A 147 1.63 -14.11 -3.10
N PRO A 148 0.60 -14.73 -2.46
CA PRO A 148 0.78 -15.93 -1.65
C PRO A 148 1.51 -17.11 -2.33
N PRO A 149 1.40 -17.34 -3.66
CA PRO A 149 2.16 -18.41 -4.30
C PRO A 149 3.65 -18.10 -4.54
N CYS A 150 4.16 -16.91 -4.19
CA CYS A 150 5.57 -16.54 -4.41
C CYS A 150 6.47 -16.68 -3.17
N LEU A 151 5.95 -17.16 -2.03
CA LEU A 151 6.70 -17.31 -0.76
C LEU A 151 6.81 -18.75 -0.26
N THR A 152 6.76 -19.74 -1.16
CA THR A 152 7.13 -21.13 -0.88
C THR A 152 8.10 -21.66 -1.91
#